data_AF-A0A0K8ULI5-F1
#
_entry.id   AF-A0A0K8ULI5-F1
#
_cell.length_a   1.000
_cell.length_b   1.000
_cell.length_c   1.000
_cell.angle_alpha   90.00
_cell.angle_beta   90.00
_cell.angle_gamma   90.00
#
_symmetry.space_group_name_H-M   'P 1'
#
loop_
_entity.id
_entity.type
_entity.pdbx_description
1 polymer ?
#
loop_
_entity_poly.entity_id
_entity_poly.type
_entity_poly.pdbx_seq_one_letter_code
_entity_poly.pdbx_strand_id
1 'polypeptide(L)'
;MYNLNEGQQLQHSYTYTLNGTYQRQEHLKNGKFFTCECKRCKDPTELGTNFSTFKCSKCEEGWLLSTNPIDPSCYWKCTLCTFQTSNNAIQKALSVMQSEVATLQSMTPSPQKLQETEKLM
;
A
#
# COMPACT_ATOMS: atom_id res chain seq x y z
N MET A 1 14.36 12.82 -18.45
CA MET A 1 14.04 12.20 -19.75
C MET A 1 13.97 10.70 -19.54
N TYR A 2 12.92 10.03 -20.03
CA TYR A 2 12.86 8.57 -20.04
C TYR A 2 13.48 8.07 -21.35
N ASN A 3 14.41 7.14 -21.27
CA ASN A 3 14.98 6.51 -22.45
C ASN A 3 13.96 5.48 -22.97
N LEU A 4 13.46 5.69 -24.19
CA LEU A 4 12.57 4.77 -24.88
C LEU A 4 13.35 4.12 -26.01
N ASN A 5 13.36 2.79 -26.03
CA ASN A 5 13.95 2.04 -27.13
C ASN A 5 12.92 1.87 -28.26
N GLU A 6 13.40 1.74 -29.49
CA GLU A 6 12.55 1.36 -30.61
C GLU A 6 11.86 0.01 -30.32
N GLY A 7 10.55 -0.07 -30.61
CA GLY A 7 9.73 -1.26 -30.32
C GLY A 7 9.35 -1.45 -28.85
N GLN A 8 9.79 -0.59 -27.92
CA GLN A 8 9.39 -0.68 -26.52
C GLN A 8 7.91 -0.36 -26.34
N GLN A 9 7.19 -1.20 -25.59
CA GLN A 9 5.80 -0.95 -25.21
C GLN A 9 5.68 0.32 -24.37
N LEU A 10 4.80 1.23 -24.79
CA LEU A 10 4.42 2.39 -23.99
C LEU A 10 3.41 1.96 -22.92
N GLN A 11 3.70 2.31 -21.66
CA GLN A 11 2.88 1.94 -20.52
C GLN A 11 2.33 3.20 -19.83
N HIS A 12 1.10 3.13 -19.36
CA HIS A 12 0.45 4.17 -18.56
C HIS A 12 -0.22 3.55 -17.32
N SER A 13 -0.41 4.35 -16.28
CA SER A 13 -1.06 3.89 -15.04
C SER A 13 -2.57 4.07 -15.12
N TYR A 14 -3.32 2.99 -14.96
CA TYR A 14 -4.77 3.05 -14.76
C TYR A 14 -5.18 3.29 -13.30
N THR A 15 -4.22 3.31 -12.38
CA THR A 15 -4.45 3.46 -10.93
C THR A 15 -3.88 4.77 -10.41
N TYR A 16 -4.40 5.25 -9.27
CA TYR A 16 -3.76 6.33 -8.52
C TYR A 16 -2.36 5.93 -8.03
N THR A 17 -1.39 6.82 -8.19
CA THR A 17 0.02 6.58 -7.85
C THR A 17 0.24 6.25 -6.37
N LEU A 18 -0.58 6.85 -5.51
CA LEU A 18 -0.55 6.73 -4.04
C LEU A 18 -1.41 5.58 -3.49
N ASN A 19 -1.84 4.64 -4.33
CA ASN A 19 -2.42 3.39 -3.84
C ASN A 19 -1.32 2.36 -3.62
N GLY A 20 -1.39 1.58 -2.53
CA GLY A 20 -0.50 0.43 -2.29
C GLY A 20 -0.85 -0.76 -3.20
N THR A 21 0.01 -1.79 -3.25
CA THR A 21 -0.15 -2.93 -4.18
C THR A 21 -1.54 -3.56 -4.13
N TYR A 22 -2.05 -3.86 -2.93
CA TYR A 22 -3.36 -4.48 -2.77
C TYR A 22 -4.49 -3.62 -3.37
N GLN A 23 -4.53 -2.33 -3.03
CA GLN A 23 -5.54 -1.40 -3.56
C GLN A 23 -5.45 -1.24 -5.08
N ARG A 24 -4.23 -1.27 -5.64
CA ARG A 24 -4.04 -1.27 -7.10
C ARG A 24 -4.61 -2.54 -7.73
N GLN A 25 -4.35 -3.71 -7.15
CA GLN A 25 -4.90 -4.97 -7.64
C GLN A 25 -6.43 -4.98 -7.59
N GLU A 26 -7.03 -4.58 -6.46
CA GLU A 26 -8.48 -4.51 -6.33
C GLU A 26 -9.11 -3.55 -7.34
N HIS A 27 -8.53 -2.35 -7.52
CA HIS A 27 -9.02 -1.39 -8.51
C HIS A 27 -8.98 -1.95 -9.94
N LEU A 28 -7.87 -2.58 -10.32
CA LEU A 28 -7.69 -3.12 -11.67
C LEU A 28 -8.53 -4.38 -11.90
N LYS A 29 -8.65 -5.24 -10.89
CA LYS A 29 -9.49 -6.44 -10.98
C LYS A 29 -10.96 -6.07 -11.12
N ASN A 30 -11.44 -5.09 -10.36
CA ASN A 30 -12.84 -4.66 -10.40
C ASN A 30 -13.17 -3.80 -11.64
N GLY A 31 -12.24 -2.93 -12.07
CA GLY A 31 -12.49 -1.99 -13.16
C GLY A 31 -12.00 -2.45 -14.54
N LYS A 32 -11.03 -3.36 -14.60
CA LYS A 32 -10.35 -3.80 -15.83
C LYS A 32 -10.20 -5.32 -15.94
N PHE A 33 -10.66 -6.09 -14.94
CA PHE A 33 -10.73 -7.56 -14.96
C PHE A 33 -9.39 -8.27 -15.18
N PHE A 34 -8.28 -7.69 -14.69
CA PHE A 34 -6.96 -8.34 -14.73
C PHE A 34 -6.17 -8.14 -13.44
N THR A 35 -5.23 -9.04 -13.18
CA THR A 35 -4.21 -8.92 -12.13
C THR A 35 -2.97 -8.25 -12.71
N CYS A 36 -2.53 -7.14 -12.13
CA CYS A 36 -1.38 -6.40 -12.62
C CYS A 36 -0.07 -7.07 -12.22
N GLU A 37 0.75 -7.42 -13.21
CA GLU A 37 2.04 -8.08 -12.99
C GLU A 37 3.24 -7.16 -13.27
N CYS A 38 3.03 -5.83 -13.18
CA CYS A 38 4.12 -4.88 -13.36
C CYS A 38 5.20 -5.05 -12.28
N LYS A 39 6.41 -4.53 -12.52
CA LYS A 39 7.55 -4.66 -11.59
C LYS A 39 7.20 -4.24 -10.16
N ARG A 40 6.49 -3.11 -10.01
CA ARG A 40 6.05 -2.60 -8.70
C ARG A 40 5.06 -3.54 -8.01
N CYS A 41 4.10 -4.12 -8.75
CA CYS A 41 3.10 -5.01 -8.15
C CYS A 41 3.64 -6.38 -7.76
N LYS A 42 4.73 -6.85 -8.38
CA LYS A 42 5.37 -8.12 -8.02
C LYS A 42 6.42 -7.99 -6.91
N ASP A 43 6.85 -6.78 -6.61
CA ASP A 43 7.85 -6.50 -5.58
C ASP A 43 7.17 -6.20 -4.23
N PRO A 44 7.42 -7.01 -3.17
CA PRO A 44 6.91 -6.76 -1.83
C PRO A 44 7.28 -5.40 -1.23
N THR A 45 8.37 -4.80 -1.69
CA THR A 45 8.85 -3.49 -1.22
C THR A 45 8.38 -2.34 -2.12
N GLU A 46 7.63 -2.63 -3.18
CA GLU A 46 7.12 -1.66 -4.15
C GLU A 46 8.21 -0.79 -4.79
N LEU A 47 9.27 -1.43 -5.31
CA LEU A 47 10.47 -0.79 -5.86
C LEU A 47 11.32 -0.10 -4.77
N GLY A 48 11.40 -0.73 -3.59
CA GLY A 48 12.17 -0.23 -2.44
C GLY A 48 11.53 0.94 -1.70
N THR A 49 10.40 1.47 -2.16
CA THR A 49 9.73 2.61 -1.49
C THR A 49 9.08 2.20 -0.17
N ASN A 50 8.85 0.91 0.04
CA ASN A 50 8.15 0.36 1.20
C ASN A 50 6.77 1.02 1.42
N PHE A 51 6.08 1.37 0.33
CA PHE A 51 4.93 2.29 0.36
C PHE A 51 3.74 1.74 1.17
N SER A 52 3.51 0.44 1.12
CA SER A 52 2.43 -0.25 1.83
C SER A 52 2.92 -1.17 2.95
N THR A 53 4.17 -1.04 3.38
CA THR A 53 4.72 -1.88 4.45
C THR A 53 4.27 -1.37 5.82
N PHE A 54 4.20 -2.29 6.78
CA PHE A 54 3.76 -1.98 8.14
C PHE A 54 4.91 -2.15 9.10
N LYS A 55 4.98 -1.32 10.16
CA LYS A 55 5.90 -1.60 11.26
C LYS A 55 5.47 -2.88 11.98
N CYS A 56 6.43 -3.72 12.34
CA CYS A 56 6.14 -4.92 13.12
C CYS A 56 5.67 -4.53 14.52
N SER A 57 4.60 -5.16 15.00
CA SER A 57 4.10 -4.95 16.37
C SER A 57 4.75 -5.86 17.42
N LYS A 58 5.71 -6.71 17.00
CA LYS A 58 6.38 -7.72 17.84
C LYS A 58 7.89 -7.52 17.97
N CYS A 59 8.47 -6.57 17.25
CA CYS A 59 9.86 -6.16 17.43
C CYS A 59 10.04 -4.71 16.99
N GLU A 60 11.10 -4.08 17.50
CA GLU A 60 11.32 -2.64 17.36
C GLU A 60 11.71 -2.22 15.94
N GLU A 61 12.56 -3.00 15.26
CA GLU A 61 13.12 -2.60 13.96
C GLU A 61 12.49 -3.30 12.75
N GLY A 62 11.60 -4.27 12.98
CA GLY A 62 11.06 -5.10 11.90
C GLY A 62 9.98 -4.41 11.08
N TRP A 63 9.88 -4.82 9.81
CA TRP A 63 8.82 -4.41 8.88
C TRP A 63 8.04 -5.64 8.43
N LEU A 64 6.73 -5.52 8.31
CA LEU A 64 5.86 -6.52 7.72
C LEU A 64 5.82 -6.31 6.21
N LEU A 65 6.24 -7.34 5.47
CA LEU A 65 6.17 -7.42 4.02
C LEU A 65 5.23 -8.53 3.59
N SER A 66 4.48 -8.31 2.50
CA SER A 66 3.69 -9.38 1.88
C SER A 66 4.61 -10.48 1.33
N THR A 67 4.27 -11.75 1.54
CA THR A 67 5.03 -12.88 0.98
C THR A 67 4.76 -13.09 -0.50
N ASN A 68 3.61 -12.64 -1.00
CA ASN A 68 3.24 -12.66 -2.42
C ASN A 68 2.23 -11.53 -2.71
N PRO A 69 2.67 -10.35 -3.17
CA PRO A 69 1.82 -9.16 -3.23
C PRO A 69 0.67 -9.22 -4.23
N ILE A 70 0.72 -10.14 -5.20
CA ILE A 70 -0.34 -10.32 -6.21
C ILE A 70 -1.36 -11.40 -5.82
N ASP A 71 -1.08 -12.15 -4.75
CA ASP A 71 -1.96 -13.19 -4.23
C ASP A 71 -2.75 -12.66 -3.02
N PRO A 72 -4.09 -12.55 -3.11
CA PRO A 72 -4.91 -12.04 -2.02
C PRO A 72 -4.90 -12.96 -0.78
N SER A 73 -4.53 -14.23 -0.94
CA SER A 73 -4.42 -15.23 0.13
C SER A 73 -3.07 -15.24 0.85
N CYS A 74 -2.14 -14.37 0.43
CA CYS A 74 -0.83 -14.28 1.04
C CYS A 74 -0.85 -13.92 2.54
N TYR A 75 0.27 -14.19 3.19
CA TYR A 75 0.54 -13.71 4.53
C TYR A 75 1.53 -12.55 4.47
N TRP A 76 1.64 -11.83 5.58
CA TRP A 76 2.62 -10.78 5.79
C TRP A 76 3.59 -11.23 6.87
N LYS A 77 4.89 -11.16 6.59
CA LYS A 77 5.95 -11.65 7.46
C LYS A 77 6.89 -10.52 7.87
N CYS A 78 7.29 -10.52 9.14
CA CYS A 78 8.30 -9.61 9.64
C CYS A 78 9.68 -9.90 9.03
N THR A 79 10.44 -8.85 8.71
CA THR A 79 11.81 -8.96 8.22
C THR A 79 12.82 -9.40 9.28
N LEU A 80 12.54 -9.18 10.57
CA LEU A 80 13.52 -9.38 11.66
C LEU A 80 13.09 -10.39 12.74
N CYS A 81 11.83 -10.78 12.80
CA CYS A 81 11.34 -11.77 13.78
C CYS A 81 10.40 -12.79 13.15
N THR A 82 9.89 -13.73 13.94
CA THR A 82 9.03 -14.82 13.47
C THR A 82 7.57 -14.42 13.31
N PHE A 83 7.21 -13.18 13.63
CA PHE A 83 5.82 -12.72 13.54
C PHE A 83 5.33 -12.69 12.10
N GLN A 84 4.10 -13.17 11.92
CA GLN A 84 3.37 -13.11 10.66
C GLN A 84 1.87 -12.88 10.92
N THR A 85 1.18 -12.32 9.94
CA THR A 85 -0.26 -12.06 10.00
C THR A 85 -0.91 -12.26 8.63
N SER A 86 -2.23 -12.35 8.57
CA SER A 86 -2.96 -12.51 7.30
C SER A 86 -3.06 -11.20 6.54
N ASN A 87 -3.19 -11.29 5.20
CA ASN A 87 -3.49 -10.12 4.38
C ASN A 87 -4.78 -9.41 4.84
N ASN A 88 -5.82 -10.15 5.23
CA ASN A 88 -7.07 -9.56 5.74
C ASN A 88 -6.86 -8.67 6.98
N ALA A 89 -5.98 -9.06 7.90
CA ALA A 89 -5.67 -8.25 9.07
C ALA A 89 -4.99 -6.92 8.68
N ILE A 90 -4.06 -6.96 7.72
CA ILE A 90 -3.41 -5.76 7.19
C ILE A 90 -4.40 -4.84 6.49
N GLN A 91 -5.29 -5.39 5.64
CA GLN A 91 -6.30 -4.60 4.94
C GLN A 91 -7.30 -3.95 5.91
N LYS A 92 -7.68 -4.64 6.99
CA LYS A 92 -8.50 -4.05 8.05
C LYS A 92 -7.79 -2.90 8.74
N ALA A 93 -6.52 -3.06 9.12
CA ALA A 93 -5.74 -1.99 9.74
C ALA A 93 -5.60 -0.78 8.82
N LEU A 94 -5.33 -1.01 7.52
CA LEU A 94 -5.28 0.05 6.51
C LEU A 94 -6.61 0.80 6.38
N SER A 95 -7.73 0.06 6.35
CA SER A 95 -9.06 0.65 6.26
C SER A 95 -9.40 1.54 7.46
N VAL A 96 -8.99 1.15 8.67
CA VAL A 96 -9.18 1.96 9.87
C VAL A 96 -8.39 3.27 9.76
N MET A 97 -7.09 3.20 9.47
CA MET A 97 -6.25 4.38 9.29
C MET A 97 -6.78 5.33 8.21
N GLN A 98 -7.24 4.79 7.08
CA GLN A 98 -7.83 5.58 6.00
C GLN A 98 -9.13 6.27 6.42
N SER A 99 -9.96 5.60 7.22
CA SER A 99 -11.21 6.18 7.73
C SER A 99 -10.96 7.33 8.73
N GLU A 100 -9.94 7.21 9.56
CA GLU A 100 -9.52 8.27 10.49
C GLU A 100 -9.04 9.50 9.72
N VAL A 101 -8.17 9.31 8.73
CA VAL A 101 -7.68 10.38 7.85
C VAL A 101 -8.84 11.04 7.09
N ALA A 102 -9.75 10.25 6.51
CA ALA A 102 -10.90 10.78 5.76
C ALA A 102 -11.83 11.62 6.66
N THR A 103 -12.03 11.17 7.91
CA THR A 103 -12.83 11.90 8.90
C THR A 103 -12.23 13.28 9.15
N LEU A 104 -10.92 13.36 9.45
CA LEU A 104 -10.23 14.63 9.66
C LEU A 104 -10.23 15.54 8.42
N GLN A 105 -10.04 14.97 7.23
CA GLN A 105 -10.07 15.72 5.99
C GLN A 105 -11.44 16.38 5.74
N SER A 106 -12.53 15.70 6.11
CA SER A 106 -13.90 16.21 5.97
C SER A 106 -14.29 17.30 6.98
N MET A 107 -13.49 17.50 8.06
CA MET A 107 -13.76 18.56 9.04
C MET A 107 -13.67 19.95 8.39
N THR A 108 -14.49 20.89 8.85
CA THR A 108 -14.36 22.30 8.47
C THR A 108 -13.02 22.87 8.97
N PRO A 109 -12.42 23.84 8.25
CA PRO A 109 -11.21 24.51 8.71
C PRO A 109 -11.40 25.12 10.09
N SER A 110 -10.65 24.65 11.08
CA SER A 110 -10.72 25.10 12.47
C SER A 110 -9.39 24.85 13.20
N PRO A 111 -9.12 25.54 14.33
CA PRO A 111 -7.96 25.24 15.16
C PRO A 111 -7.91 23.78 15.63
N GLN A 112 -9.07 23.17 15.90
CA GLN A 112 -9.17 21.76 16.27
C GLN A 112 -8.72 20.84 15.12
N LYS A 113 -9.14 21.11 13.88
CA LYS A 113 -8.69 20.34 12.70
C LYS A 113 -7.17 20.40 12.55
N LEU A 114 -6.56 21.57 12.78
CA LEU A 114 -5.11 21.73 12.73
C LEU A 114 -4.43 20.84 13.78
N GLN A 115 -4.87 20.93 15.04
CA GLN A 115 -4.33 20.13 16.15
C GLN A 115 -4.44 18.62 15.92
N GLU A 116 -5.59 18.13 15.42
CA GLU A 116 -5.74 16.70 15.14
C GLU A 116 -4.91 16.23 13.94
N THR A 117 -4.70 17.10 12.94
CA THR A 117 -3.83 16.79 11.79
C THR A 117 -2.37 16.67 12.23
N GLU A 118 -1.92 17.52 13.16
CA GLU A 118 -0.56 17.46 13.71
C GLU A 118 -0.27 16.15 14.45
N LYS A 119 -1.27 15.52 15.08
CA LYS A 119 -1.10 14.22 15.75
C LYS A 119 -0.83 13.05 14.79
N LEU A 120 -1.09 13.23 13.49
CA LEU A 120 -0.86 12.22 12.46
C LEU A 120 0.50 12.35 11.75
N MET A 121 1.25 13.42 12.01
CA MET A 121 2.57 13.69 11.43
C MET A 121 3.68 13.28 12.38
#